data_AF-A0A7J4TVD1-F1
#
_entry.id   AF-A0A7J4TVD1-F1
#
_cell.length_a   1.000
_cell.length_b   1.000
_cell.length_c   1.000
_cell.angle_alpha   90.00
_cell.angle_beta   90.00
_cell.angle_gamma   90.00
#
_symmetry.space_group_name_H-M   'P 1'
#
loop_
_entity.id
_entity.type
_entity.pdbx_description
1 polymer ?
#
loop_
_entity_poly.entity_id
_entity_poly.type
_entity_poly.pdbx_seq_one_letter_code
_entity_poly.pdbx_strand_id
1 'polypeptide(L)'
;GLKVTFVSNYTDVDDKIINRAREEKTAERELAERMILEYKKDYKALGILDADIHPKATEHIKEMLDLIKQLEKKGFTYVIKNDGVYYDVTKFRSYGKLSKQKLEDLRAGARVEVDDQKKHPFDFALWKFKKEGEIFWDSSWGKGRPGWHIEC
;
A
#
# COMPACT_ATOMS: atom_id res chain seq x y z
N GLY A 1 21.54 -26.97 -8.19
CA GLY A 1 20.42 -26.05 -8.41
C GLY A 1 20.87 -24.62 -8.22
N LEU A 2 20.01 -23.65 -8.50
CA LEU A 2 20.27 -22.23 -8.23
C LEU A 2 20.11 -21.93 -6.73
N LYS A 3 20.90 -20.99 -6.21
CA LYS A 3 20.69 -20.40 -4.88
C LYS A 3 19.64 -19.30 -5.04
N VAL A 4 18.48 -19.47 -4.44
CA VAL A 4 17.35 -18.54 -4.52
C VAL A 4 17.22 -17.79 -3.20
N THR A 5 16.84 -16.52 -3.27
CA THR A 5 16.32 -15.75 -2.14
C THR A 5 14.91 -15.31 -2.51
N PHE A 6 13.92 -15.91 -1.86
CA PHE A 6 12.51 -15.65 -2.05
C PHE A 6 12.01 -14.71 -0.95
N VAL A 7 11.44 -13.58 -1.35
CA VAL A 7 10.87 -12.58 -0.45
C VAL A 7 9.38 -12.44 -0.76
N SER A 8 8.54 -12.51 0.28
CA SER A 8 7.09 -12.33 0.16
C SER A 8 6.57 -11.55 1.37
N ASN A 9 6.03 -10.35 1.16
CA ASN A 9 5.58 -9.51 2.26
C ASN A 9 4.25 -9.99 2.88
N TYR A 10 3.98 -9.48 4.09
CA TYR A 10 2.64 -9.42 4.67
C TYR A 10 2.17 -7.97 4.68
N THR A 11 1.06 -7.70 3.99
CA THR A 11 0.31 -6.45 4.19
C THR A 11 -0.51 -6.58 5.46
N ASP A 12 0.04 -6.08 6.57
CA ASP A 12 -0.54 -6.15 7.92
C ASP A 12 -1.20 -4.83 8.36
N VAL A 13 -1.34 -3.89 7.43
CA VAL A 13 -2.14 -2.66 7.56
C VAL A 13 -2.80 -2.34 6.22
N ASP A 14 -4.13 -2.32 6.17
CA ASP A 14 -4.92 -1.94 4.99
C ASP A 14 -6.36 -1.58 5.40
N ASP A 15 -7.10 -0.90 4.52
CA ASP A 15 -8.52 -0.56 4.69
C ASP A 15 -9.35 -1.80 5.08
N LYS A 16 -9.06 -2.96 4.48
CA LYS A 16 -9.77 -4.21 4.79
C LYS A 16 -9.50 -4.71 6.20
N ILE A 17 -8.25 -4.60 6.67
CA ILE A 17 -7.87 -5.00 8.03
C ILE A 17 -8.52 -4.06 9.03
N ILE A 18 -8.47 -2.75 8.79
CA ILE A 18 -9.09 -1.73 9.66
C ILE A 18 -10.60 -1.96 9.76
N ASN A 19 -11.27 -2.14 8.63
CA ASN A 19 -12.72 -2.35 8.60
C ASN A 19 -13.10 -3.64 9.32
N ARG A 20 -12.40 -4.75 9.05
CA ARG A 20 -12.69 -6.02 9.73
C ARG A 20 -12.39 -5.97 11.22
N ALA A 21 -11.29 -5.33 11.63
CA ALA A 21 -10.95 -5.16 13.04
C ALA A 21 -12.04 -4.37 13.79
N ARG A 22 -12.61 -3.33 13.13
CA ARG A 22 -13.76 -2.58 13.66
C ARG A 22 -15.02 -3.43 13.77
N GLU A 23 -15.33 -4.24 12.77
CA GLU A 23 -16.46 -5.19 12.78
C GLU A 23 -16.33 -6.21 13.92
N GLU A 24 -15.13 -6.77 14.09
CA GLU A 24 -14.82 -7.78 15.11
C GLU A 24 -14.54 -7.19 16.50
N LYS A 25 -14.47 -5.85 16.62
CA LYS A 25 -14.10 -5.13 17.85
C LYS A 25 -12.75 -5.60 18.42
N THR A 26 -11.78 -5.86 17.55
CA THR A 26 -10.40 -6.24 17.89
C THR A 26 -9.41 -5.17 17.39
N ALA A 27 -8.17 -5.22 17.85
CA ALA A 27 -7.11 -4.35 17.34
C ALA A 27 -6.66 -4.83 15.95
N GLU A 28 -6.31 -3.90 15.05
CA GLU A 28 -5.84 -4.24 13.69
C GLU A 28 -4.63 -5.17 13.73
N ARG A 29 -3.70 -4.91 14.66
CA ARG A 29 -2.51 -5.74 14.87
C ARG A 29 -2.88 -7.17 15.29
N GLU A 30 -3.83 -7.33 16.19
CA GLU A 30 -4.25 -8.65 16.66
C GLU A 30 -4.88 -9.47 15.52
N LEU A 31 -5.77 -8.83 14.74
CA LEU A 31 -6.35 -9.43 13.54
C LEU A 31 -5.27 -9.84 12.55
N ALA A 32 -4.32 -8.95 12.25
CA ALA A 32 -3.26 -9.23 11.29
C ALA A 32 -2.36 -10.40 11.73
N GLU A 33 -1.91 -10.42 13.00
CA GLU A 33 -1.09 -11.53 13.52
C GLU A 33 -1.86 -12.87 13.48
N ARG A 34 -3.15 -12.86 13.85
CA ARG A 34 -4.00 -14.05 13.77
C ARG A 34 -4.11 -14.57 12.33
N MET A 35 -4.31 -13.68 11.36
CA MET A 35 -4.40 -14.07 9.95
C MET A 35 -3.06 -14.54 9.37
N ILE A 36 -1.93 -13.97 9.80
CA ILE A 36 -0.59 -14.45 9.41
C ILE A 36 -0.36 -15.88 9.90
N LEU A 37 -0.81 -16.22 11.12
CA LEU A 37 -0.69 -17.58 11.65
C LEU A 37 -1.55 -18.59 10.87
N GLU A 38 -2.81 -18.25 10.55
CA GLU A 38 -3.67 -19.11 9.72
C GLU A 38 -3.10 -19.26 8.30
N TYR A 39 -2.62 -18.17 7.68
CA TYR A 39 -1.95 -18.22 6.38
C TYR A 39 -0.77 -19.21 6.38
N LYS A 40 0.10 -19.16 7.39
CA LYS A 40 1.27 -20.06 7.49
C LYS A 40 0.86 -21.52 7.66
N LYS A 41 -0.20 -21.76 8.43
CA LYS A 41 -0.76 -23.10 8.63
C LYS A 41 -1.28 -23.67 7.31
N ASP A 42 -2.02 -22.88 6.54
CA ASP A 42 -2.56 -23.29 5.24
C ASP A 42 -1.45 -23.49 4.20
N TYR A 43 -0.46 -22.59 4.14
CA TYR A 43 0.72 -22.73 3.28
C TYR A 43 1.45 -24.04 3.52
N LYS A 44 1.70 -24.36 4.80
CA LYS A 44 2.33 -25.61 5.19
C LYS A 44 1.48 -26.83 4.84
N ALA A 45 0.16 -26.76 5.03
CA ALA A 45 -0.74 -27.85 4.69
C ALA A 45 -0.78 -28.16 3.18
N LEU A 46 -0.57 -27.14 2.34
CA LEU A 46 -0.45 -27.28 0.89
C LEU A 46 0.95 -27.75 0.44
N GLY A 47 1.90 -27.92 1.37
CA GLY A 47 3.29 -28.30 1.04
C GLY A 47 4.08 -27.19 0.36
N ILE A 48 3.65 -25.94 0.49
CA ILE A 48 4.36 -24.78 -0.06
C ILE A 48 5.53 -24.44 0.87
N LEU A 49 6.69 -24.16 0.28
CA LEU A 49 7.87 -23.71 1.03
C LEU A 49 7.67 -22.28 1.53
N ASP A 50 8.09 -22.03 2.77
CA ASP A 50 8.13 -20.67 3.32
C ASP A 50 9.11 -19.79 2.52
N ALA A 51 8.85 -18.48 2.48
CA ALA A 51 9.80 -17.53 1.91
C ALA A 51 11.01 -17.38 2.83
N ASP A 52 12.17 -17.06 2.26
CA ASP A 52 13.38 -16.78 3.04
C ASP A 52 13.21 -15.52 3.91
N ILE A 53 12.40 -14.56 3.44
CA ILE A 53 12.13 -13.30 4.13
C ILE A 53 10.64 -12.94 3.99
N HIS A 54 10.01 -12.64 5.13
CA HIS A 54 8.61 -12.21 5.22
C HIS A 54 8.50 -10.83 5.90
N PRO A 55 8.75 -9.72 5.18
CA PRO A 55 8.64 -8.38 5.76
C PRO A 55 7.17 -8.03 6.03
N LYS A 56 6.90 -7.40 7.18
CA LYS A 56 5.59 -6.81 7.48
C LYS A 56 5.59 -5.33 7.08
N ALA A 57 4.51 -4.85 6.47
CA ALA A 57 4.39 -3.44 6.10
C ALA A 57 4.57 -2.51 7.32
N THR A 58 4.00 -2.86 8.47
CA THR A 58 4.15 -2.06 9.70
C THR A 58 5.58 -1.97 10.24
N GLU A 59 6.47 -2.87 9.84
CA GLU A 59 7.88 -2.90 10.27
C GLU A 59 8.80 -2.06 9.35
N HIS A 60 8.32 -1.64 8.17
CA HIS A 60 9.10 -0.92 7.15
C HIS A 60 8.57 0.49 6.83
N ILE A 61 7.84 1.10 7.77
CA ILE A 61 7.27 2.44 7.62
C ILE A 61 8.33 3.49 7.34
N LYS A 62 9.51 3.38 7.95
CA LYS A 62 10.60 4.35 7.76
C LYS A 62 11.08 4.36 6.31
N GLU A 63 11.29 3.18 5.73
CA GLU A 63 11.73 3.00 4.35
C GLU A 63 10.69 3.54 3.36
N MET A 64 9.40 3.28 3.62
CA MET A 64 8.31 3.85 2.84
C MET A 64 8.30 5.38 2.90
N LEU A 65 8.41 5.98 4.09
CA LEU A 65 8.45 7.43 4.26
C LEU A 65 9.66 8.05 3.52
N ASP A 66 10.82 7.40 3.58
CA ASP A 66 12.02 7.87 2.90
C ASP A 66 11.89 7.75 1.37
N LEU A 67 11.22 6.73 0.86
CA LEU A 67 10.91 6.60 -0.57
C LEU A 67 9.93 7.70 -1.03
N ILE A 68 8.88 7.98 -0.25
CA ILE A 68 7.93 9.06 -0.57
C ILE A 68 8.66 10.42 -0.61
N LYS A 69 9.58 10.69 0.33
CA LYS A 69 10.41 11.91 0.29
C LYS A 69 11.27 11.99 -0.97
N GLN A 70 11.81 10.87 -1.44
CA GLN A 70 12.58 10.84 -2.68
C GLN A 70 11.70 11.12 -3.91
N LEU A 71 10.49 10.56 -3.96
CA LEU A 71 9.52 10.82 -5.02
C LEU A 71 9.06 12.28 -5.03
N GLU A 72 8.84 12.86 -3.85
CA GLU A 72 8.50 14.28 -3.67
C GLU A 72 9.61 15.19 -4.18
N LYS A 73 10.87 14.97 -3.79
CA LYS A 73 12.02 15.73 -4.28
C LYS A 73 12.16 15.68 -5.81
N LYS A 74 11.71 14.60 -6.43
CA LYS A 74 11.73 14.42 -7.89
C LYS A 74 10.47 14.99 -8.58
N GLY A 75 9.50 15.51 -7.83
CA GLY A 75 8.27 16.11 -8.36
C GLY A 75 7.21 15.10 -8.82
N PHE A 76 7.25 13.86 -8.32
CA PHE A 76 6.28 12.81 -8.65
C PHE A 76 5.09 12.76 -7.70
N THR A 77 5.06 13.59 -6.67
CA THR A 77 4.00 13.55 -5.66
C THR A 77 3.27 14.89 -5.55
N TYR A 78 2.06 14.83 -5.00
CA TYR A 78 1.31 16.00 -4.57
C TYR A 78 0.42 15.65 -3.37
N VAL A 79 -0.02 16.65 -2.62
CA VAL A 79 -0.87 16.46 -1.44
C VAL A 79 -2.32 16.81 -1.79
N ILE A 80 -3.24 15.91 -1.47
CA ILE A 80 -4.68 16.19 -1.41
C ILE A 80 -5.01 16.55 0.04
N LYS A 81 -5.58 17.73 0.24
CA LYS A 81 -5.90 18.26 1.58
C LYS A 81 -6.87 17.31 2.28
N ASN A 82 -6.60 17.00 3.55
CA ASN A 82 -7.39 16.10 4.40
C ASN A 82 -7.47 14.63 3.95
N ASP A 83 -6.72 14.24 2.91
CA ASP A 83 -6.77 12.86 2.41
C ASP A 83 -5.39 12.19 2.38
N GLY A 84 -4.38 12.79 1.75
CA GLY A 84 -3.07 12.16 1.72
C GLY A 84 -2.06 12.70 0.71
N VAL A 85 -0.95 11.99 0.58
CA VAL A 85 0.09 12.19 -0.43
C VAL A 85 -0.14 11.20 -1.56
N TYR A 86 -0.20 11.70 -2.79
CA TYR A 86 -0.52 10.95 -4.00
C TYR A 86 0.64 10.92 -4.98
N TYR A 87 0.75 9.83 -5.74
CA TYR A 87 1.65 9.70 -6.88
C TYR A 87 0.97 10.23 -8.15
N ASP A 88 1.62 11.16 -8.84
CA ASP A 88 1.19 11.71 -10.13
C ASP A 88 1.66 10.79 -11.27
N VAL A 89 0.76 9.93 -11.75
CA VAL A 89 1.09 8.95 -12.79
C VAL A 89 1.48 9.61 -14.11
N THR A 90 1.02 10.84 -14.36
CA THR A 90 1.30 11.57 -15.61
C THR A 90 2.77 11.99 -15.72
N LYS A 91 3.48 12.09 -14.59
CA LYS A 91 4.92 12.38 -14.56
C LYS A 91 5.77 11.18 -14.99
N PHE A 92 5.24 9.97 -14.92
CA PHE A 92 5.95 8.76 -15.31
C PHE A 92 5.61 8.33 -16.74
N ARG A 93 6.41 8.76 -17.72
CA ARG A 93 6.16 8.50 -19.15
C ARG A 93 5.99 7.03 -19.55
N SER A 94 6.55 6.10 -18.76
CA SER A 94 6.47 4.66 -19.02
C SER A 94 5.34 3.97 -18.23
N TYR A 95 4.42 4.72 -17.62
CA TYR A 95 3.30 4.16 -16.89
C TYR A 95 2.45 3.27 -17.81
N GLY A 96 2.08 2.08 -17.31
CA GLY A 96 1.33 1.09 -18.11
C GLY A 96 2.17 0.20 -19.03
N LYS A 97 3.51 0.36 -19.07
CA LYS A 97 4.40 -0.52 -19.85
C LYS A 97 4.27 -2.00 -19.48
N LEU A 98 4.09 -2.31 -18.20
CA LEU A 98 3.94 -3.70 -17.73
C LEU A 98 2.60 -4.31 -18.16
N SER A 99 1.50 -3.56 -18.01
CA SER A 99 0.15 -4.02 -18.39
C SER A 99 -0.12 -3.93 -19.89
N LYS A 100 0.78 -3.30 -20.67
CA LYS A 100 0.61 -2.97 -22.09
C LYS A 100 -0.62 -2.09 -22.37
N GLN A 101 -0.99 -1.24 -21.42
CA GLN A 101 -2.11 -0.31 -21.55
C GLN A 101 -1.57 1.11 -21.42
N LYS A 102 -1.87 1.99 -22.39
CA LYS A 102 -1.50 3.40 -22.27
C LYS A 102 -2.46 4.10 -21.33
N LEU A 103 -1.99 5.13 -20.65
CA LEU A 103 -2.82 5.97 -19.78
C LEU A 103 -4.05 6.54 -20.52
N GLU A 104 -3.87 6.89 -21.79
CA GLU A 104 -4.92 7.39 -22.71
C GLU A 104 -5.98 6.34 -23.06
N ASP A 105 -5.60 5.06 -23.09
CA ASP A 105 -6.49 3.95 -23.42
C ASP A 105 -7.30 3.48 -22.19
N LEU A 106 -6.84 3.87 -20.99
CA LEU A 106 -7.51 3.57 -19.74
C LEU A 106 -8.71 4.50 -19.56
N ARG A 107 -9.92 3.99 -19.80
CA ARG A 107 -11.16 4.74 -19.54
C ARG A 107 -11.39 4.91 -18.03
N ALA A 108 -11.33 6.15 -17.55
CA ALA A 108 -11.83 6.52 -16.24
C ALA A 108 -13.34 6.16 -16.14
N GLY A 109 -13.79 5.64 -14.99
CA GLY A 109 -15.20 5.30 -14.75
C GLY A 109 -15.64 3.86 -15.03
N ALA A 110 -14.77 2.95 -15.50
CA ALA A 110 -15.14 1.53 -15.65
C ALA A 110 -15.11 0.74 -14.32
N ARG A 111 -14.28 1.17 -13.35
CA ARG A 111 -14.09 0.52 -12.03
C ARG A 111 -13.65 1.45 -10.88
N VAL A 112 -13.32 2.71 -11.16
CA VAL A 112 -12.74 3.65 -10.18
C VAL A 112 -13.64 4.88 -10.15
N GLU A 113 -14.17 5.23 -8.98
CA GLU A 113 -14.89 6.49 -8.78
C GLU A 113 -13.96 7.66 -9.09
N VAL A 114 -14.47 8.64 -9.84
CA VAL A 114 -13.71 9.84 -10.16
C VAL A 114 -13.67 10.70 -8.90
N ASP A 115 -12.49 10.79 -8.29
CA ASP A 115 -12.22 11.75 -7.24
C ASP A 115 -11.66 13.02 -7.89
N ASP A 116 -12.49 14.07 -7.91
CA ASP A 116 -12.18 15.35 -8.55
C ASP A 116 -10.97 16.07 -7.92
N GLN A 117 -10.52 15.63 -6.74
CA GLN A 117 -9.33 16.17 -6.09
C GLN A 117 -8.02 15.61 -6.69
N LYS A 118 -8.08 14.49 -7.41
CA LYS A 118 -6.91 13.90 -8.07
C LYS A 118 -6.59 14.65 -9.35
N LYS A 119 -5.29 14.79 -9.65
CA LYS A 119 -4.86 15.37 -10.93
C LYS A 119 -5.16 14.41 -12.09
N HIS A 120 -5.10 13.12 -11.83
CA HIS A 120 -5.44 12.07 -12.76
C HIS A 120 -6.27 10.97 -12.06
N PRO A 121 -7.31 10.39 -12.70
CA PRO A 121 -8.13 9.33 -12.11
C PRO A 121 -7.37 8.07 -11.65
N PHE A 122 -6.17 7.84 -12.20
CA PHE A 122 -5.31 6.71 -11.84
C PHE A 122 -4.21 7.07 -10.83
N ASP A 123 -4.19 8.31 -10.33
CA ASP A 123 -3.33 8.68 -9.22
C ASP A 123 -3.72 7.87 -7.97
N PHE A 124 -2.72 7.37 -7.28
CA PHE A 124 -2.89 6.50 -6.12
C PHE A 124 -2.17 7.08 -4.90
N ALA A 125 -2.73 6.80 -3.73
CA ALA A 125 -2.17 7.26 -2.47
C ALA A 125 -0.84 6.53 -2.19
N LEU A 126 0.16 7.30 -1.81
CA LEU A 126 1.41 6.83 -1.20
C LEU A 126 1.34 6.89 0.33
N TRP A 127 0.64 7.90 0.85
CA TRP A 127 0.39 8.08 2.28
C TRP A 127 -1.04 8.54 2.48
N LYS A 128 -1.84 7.81 3.26
CA LYS A 128 -3.22 8.19 3.61
C LYS A 128 -3.20 8.84 4.99
N PHE A 129 -3.78 10.02 5.12
CA PHE A 129 -3.90 10.69 6.42
C PHE A 129 -4.83 9.91 7.35
N LYS A 130 -4.53 10.00 8.64
CA LYS A 130 -5.24 9.28 9.69
C LYS A 130 -6.72 9.66 9.69
N LYS A 131 -7.59 8.65 9.75
CA LYS A 131 -8.99 8.80 10.14
C LYS A 131 -9.18 8.43 11.61
N GLU A 132 -10.30 8.85 12.18
CA GLU A 132 -10.60 8.58 13.58
C GLU A 132 -10.63 7.09 13.89
N GLY A 133 -9.95 6.70 14.97
CA GLY A 133 -9.86 5.30 15.40
C GLY A 133 -8.94 4.39 14.58
N GLU A 134 -8.25 4.89 13.54
CA GLU A 134 -7.30 4.07 12.77
C GLU A 134 -5.87 4.10 13.36
N ILE A 135 -5.14 2.99 13.20
CA ILE A 135 -3.68 2.95 13.39
C ILE A 135 -2.97 3.99 12.50
N PHE A 136 -1.91 4.61 13.02
CA PHE A 136 -1.16 5.65 12.32
C PHE A 136 0.31 5.71 12.77
N TRP A 137 1.10 6.38 11.94
CA TRP A 137 2.49 6.74 12.18
C TRP A 137 2.70 8.24 11.88
N ASP A 138 3.74 8.82 12.47
CA ASP A 138 4.13 10.20 12.21
C ASP A 138 4.91 10.32 10.89
N SER A 139 4.65 11.40 10.14
CA SER A 139 5.37 11.73 8.91
C SER A 139 5.52 13.25 8.75
N SER A 140 6.37 13.68 7.81
CA SER A 140 6.51 15.10 7.44
C SER A 140 5.23 15.72 6.87
N TRP A 141 4.30 14.90 6.37
CA TRP A 141 3.02 15.36 5.83
C TRP A 141 1.87 15.29 6.84
N GLY A 142 2.13 14.76 8.04
CA GLY A 142 1.13 14.52 9.08
C GLY A 142 0.91 13.05 9.39
N LYS A 143 0.11 12.79 10.42
CA LYS A 143 -0.19 11.43 10.90
C LYS A 143 -0.99 10.66 9.86
N GLY A 144 -0.59 9.42 9.59
CA GLY A 144 -1.24 8.60 8.58
C GLY A 144 -0.67 7.19 8.49
N ARG A 145 -0.88 6.54 7.35
CA ARG A 145 -0.45 5.18 7.05
C ARG A 145 -0.07 5.05 5.57
N PRO A 146 0.74 4.04 5.19
CA PRO A 146 1.11 3.85 3.80
C PRO A 146 -0.11 3.55 2.92
N GLY A 147 -0.03 3.94 1.65
CA GLY A 147 -0.88 3.40 0.61
C GLY A 147 -0.35 2.05 0.13
N TRP A 148 -1.23 1.18 -0.34
CA TRP A 148 -0.90 -0.21 -0.66
C TRP A 148 0.34 -0.39 -1.56
N HIS A 149 0.45 0.40 -2.64
CA HIS A 149 1.52 0.21 -3.62
C HIS A 149 2.91 0.62 -3.15
N ILE A 150 3.04 1.40 -2.06
CA ILE A 150 4.35 1.84 -1.57
C ILE A 150 5.02 0.81 -0.64
N GLU A 151 4.27 -0.22 -0.23
CA GLU A 151 4.74 -1.28 0.67
C GLU A 151 5.69 -2.28 -0.02
N CYS A 152 5.64 -2.36 -1.35
CA CYS A 152 6.36 -3.34 -2.18
C CYS A 152 7.39 -2.67 -3.10
#